data_AF-A0A7S4SEP3-F1
#
_entry.id   AF-A0A7S4SEP3-F1
#
_cell.length_a   1.000
_cell.length_b   1.000
_cell.length_c   1.000
_cell.angle_alpha   90.00
_cell.angle_beta   90.00
_cell.angle_gamma   90.00
#
_symmetry.space_group_name_H-M   'P 1'
#
loop_
_entity.id
_entity.type
_entity.pdbx_description
1 polymer ?
#
loop_
_entity_poly.entity_id
_entity_poly.type
_entity_poly.pdbx_seq_one_letter_code
_entity_poly.pdbx_strand_id
1 'polypeptide(L)'
;GRDSHLRELTDVCLRARSMCPTEVALVRGCSGSGKTSLVQTVIDRLRKDGFSFLSGKFDQLQHSEPLSAIVSAFDEYFEGIENSGDERIHLTRAAILEATGDCAGVLAVSLPSLGKIIGSHCTVPAQVGVKEAQHRFEYAFRLMIRKIATLSNPVVFFLDDLQWADSYSLRLITALVTDVEIKHFLFIGCFRDDEV
;
A
#
# COMPACT_ATOMS: atom_id res chain seq x y z
N GLY A 1 4.09 -0.32 -27.93
CA GLY A 1 2.89 0.52 -28.20
C GLY A 1 2.02 0.58 -26.96
N ARG A 2 1.07 1.52 -26.84
CA ARG A 2 0.23 1.63 -25.61
C ARG A 2 -0.46 0.32 -25.24
N ASP A 3 -0.92 -0.44 -26.23
CA ASP A 3 -1.55 -1.74 -26.02
C ASP A 3 -0.60 -2.84 -25.54
N SER A 4 0.70 -2.75 -25.83
CA SER A 4 1.68 -3.72 -25.30
C SER A 4 1.96 -3.45 -23.81
N HIS A 5 2.09 -2.18 -23.41
CA HIS A 5 2.27 -1.82 -22.00
C HIS A 5 1.05 -2.18 -21.14
N LEU A 6 -0.16 -2.03 -21.70
CA LEU A 6 -1.39 -2.47 -21.04
C LEU A 6 -1.40 -3.99 -20.80
N ARG A 7 -0.96 -4.78 -21.78
CA ARG A 7 -0.87 -6.24 -21.64
C ARG A 7 0.17 -6.63 -20.60
N GLU A 8 1.37 -6.09 -20.69
CA GLU A 8 2.45 -6.36 -19.73
C GLU A 8 2.01 -6.07 -18.28
N LEU A 9 1.39 -4.91 -18.05
CA LEU A 9 0.92 -4.55 -16.71
C LEU A 9 -0.21 -5.50 -16.26
N THR A 10 -1.15 -5.84 -17.15
CA THR A 10 -2.22 -6.80 -16.84
C THR A 10 -1.66 -8.18 -16.50
N ASP A 11 -0.66 -8.66 -17.25
CA ASP A 11 -0.05 -9.98 -17.03
C ASP A 11 0.67 -10.03 -15.68
N VAL A 12 1.37 -8.97 -15.28
CA VAL A 12 1.98 -8.84 -13.94
C VAL A 12 0.90 -8.94 -12.85
N CYS A 13 -0.24 -8.28 -13.04
CA CYS A 13 -1.36 -8.33 -12.08
C CYS A 13 -1.94 -9.74 -11.95
N LEU A 14 -2.12 -10.44 -13.06
CA LEU A 14 -2.65 -11.80 -13.06
C LEU A 14 -1.69 -12.80 -12.41
N ARG A 15 -0.37 -12.60 -12.54
CA ARG A 15 0.64 -13.41 -11.83
C ARG A 15 0.59 -13.21 -10.32
N ALA A 16 0.43 -11.97 -9.84
CA ALA A 16 0.29 -11.67 -8.41
C ALA A 16 -0.87 -12.46 -7.77
N ARG A 17 -1.99 -12.62 -8.49
CA ARG A 17 -3.12 -13.44 -8.03
C ARG A 17 -2.82 -14.95 -8.04
N SER A 18 -2.12 -15.43 -9.07
CA SER A 18 -2.09 -16.86 -9.42
C SER A 18 -0.86 -17.62 -8.89
N MET A 19 0.28 -16.94 -8.70
CA MET A 19 1.58 -17.59 -8.45
C MET A 19 2.13 -17.40 -7.02
N CYS A 20 1.42 -16.64 -6.18
CA CYS A 20 1.82 -16.26 -4.81
C CYS A 20 2.96 -15.24 -4.60
N PRO A 21 3.76 -14.72 -5.55
CA PRO A 21 4.77 -13.74 -5.20
C PRO A 21 4.17 -12.34 -5.03
N THR A 22 4.89 -11.51 -4.29
CA THR A 22 4.83 -10.05 -4.47
C THR A 22 5.40 -9.70 -5.85
N GLU A 23 4.64 -8.96 -6.65
CA GLU A 23 5.09 -8.49 -7.96
C GLU A 23 5.34 -6.97 -7.92
N VAL A 24 6.22 -6.51 -8.80
CA VAL A 24 6.59 -5.10 -8.92
C VAL A 24 6.52 -4.68 -10.38
N ALA A 25 5.82 -3.58 -10.64
CA ALA A 25 5.81 -2.92 -11.94
C ALA A 25 6.23 -1.46 -11.79
N LEU A 26 7.20 -1.02 -12.60
CA LEU A 26 7.60 0.37 -12.66
C LEU A 26 7.30 0.96 -14.03
N VAL A 27 6.55 2.06 -14.05
CA VAL A 27 6.17 2.78 -15.26
C VAL A 27 6.99 4.05 -15.35
N ARG A 28 7.93 4.07 -16.30
CA ARG A 28 8.82 5.19 -16.57
C ARG A 28 8.33 6.02 -17.76
N GLY A 29 8.55 7.33 -17.71
CA GLY A 29 8.28 8.22 -18.85
C GLY A 29 8.24 9.70 -18.49
N CYS A 30 8.33 10.58 -19.48
CA CYS A 30 8.28 12.03 -19.31
C CYS A 30 7.00 12.54 -18.60
N SER A 31 7.03 13.78 -18.10
CA SER A 31 5.83 14.46 -17.59
C SER A 31 4.75 14.54 -18.69
N GLY A 32 3.49 14.31 -18.33
CA GLY A 32 2.37 14.36 -19.27
C GLY A 32 2.27 13.19 -20.26
N SER A 33 3.13 12.17 -20.19
CA SER A 33 3.08 11.01 -21.11
C SER A 33 1.90 10.06 -20.88
N GLY A 34 1.06 10.33 -19.87
CA GLY A 34 -0.14 9.55 -19.57
C GLY A 34 0.09 8.29 -18.74
N LYS A 35 1.18 8.21 -17.95
CA LYS A 35 1.50 7.09 -17.04
C LYS A 35 0.35 6.79 -16.07
N THR A 36 -0.12 7.82 -15.36
CA THR A 36 -1.25 7.71 -14.42
C THR A 36 -2.51 7.20 -15.12
N SER A 37 -2.82 7.72 -16.32
CA SER A 37 -3.98 7.28 -17.10
C SER A 37 -3.85 5.83 -17.59
N LEU A 38 -2.64 5.38 -17.93
CA LEU A 38 -2.35 3.99 -18.30
C LEU A 38 -2.63 3.06 -17.11
N VAL A 39 -2.07 3.40 -15.94
CA VAL A 39 -2.25 2.62 -14.72
C VAL A 39 -3.72 2.62 -14.29
N GLN A 40 -4.42 3.76 -14.33
CA GLN A 40 -5.85 3.85 -14.02
C GLN A 40 -6.71 2.95 -14.91
N THR A 41 -6.39 2.88 -16.20
CA THR A 41 -7.10 1.99 -17.15
C THR A 41 -6.97 0.52 -16.74
N VAL A 42 -5.81 0.12 -16.20
CA VAL A 42 -5.59 -1.25 -15.72
C VAL A 42 -6.31 -1.46 -14.39
N ILE A 43 -6.24 -0.50 -13.46
CA ILE A 43 -6.93 -0.56 -12.17
C ILE A 43 -8.43 -0.77 -12.36
N ASP A 44 -9.06 -0.03 -13.27
CA ASP A 44 -10.50 -0.13 -13.51
C ASP A 44 -10.93 -1.50 -14.07
N ARG A 45 -10.00 -2.21 -14.74
CA ARG A 45 -10.22 -3.61 -15.14
C ARG A 45 -10.08 -4.55 -13.95
N LEU A 46 -9.00 -4.42 -13.18
CA LEU A 46 -8.70 -5.30 -12.04
C LEU A 46 -9.71 -5.20 -10.90
N ARG A 47 -10.30 -4.02 -10.69
CA ARG A 47 -11.40 -3.85 -9.72
C ARG A 47 -12.56 -4.81 -10.01
N LYS A 48 -12.87 -5.07 -11.28
CA LYS A 48 -13.92 -6.02 -11.68
C LYS A 48 -13.54 -7.47 -11.39
N ASP A 49 -12.24 -7.75 -11.30
CA ASP A 49 -11.70 -9.08 -11.01
C ASP A 49 -11.49 -9.35 -9.52
N GLY A 50 -11.93 -8.42 -8.65
CA GLY A 50 -11.92 -8.56 -7.19
C GLY A 50 -10.66 -8.04 -6.49
N PHE A 51 -9.82 -7.25 -7.17
CA PHE A 51 -8.66 -6.62 -6.54
C PHE A 51 -9.06 -5.44 -5.65
N SER A 52 -8.46 -5.37 -4.47
CA SER A 52 -8.40 -4.15 -3.66
C SER A 52 -7.33 -3.23 -4.22
N PHE A 53 -7.63 -1.93 -4.23
CA PHE A 53 -6.76 -0.92 -4.80
C PHE A 53 -6.46 0.18 -3.79
N LEU A 54 -5.17 0.49 -3.63
CA LEU A 54 -4.67 1.56 -2.78
C LEU A 54 -3.85 2.50 -3.64
N SER A 55 -4.17 3.79 -3.61
CA SER A 55 -3.53 4.80 -4.45
C SER A 55 -2.96 5.92 -3.62
N GLY A 56 -1.69 6.22 -3.82
CA GLY A 56 -1.04 7.39 -3.27
C GLY A 56 -0.35 8.20 -4.35
N LYS A 57 -0.15 9.48 -4.09
CA LYS A 57 0.63 10.35 -4.95
C LYS A 57 1.57 11.18 -4.09
N PHE A 58 2.86 11.17 -4.42
CA PHE A 58 3.79 12.08 -3.80
C PHE A 58 3.65 13.48 -4.39
N ASP A 59 3.71 14.48 -3.53
CA ASP A 59 3.69 15.89 -3.91
C ASP A 59 5.08 16.50 -3.65
N GLN A 60 5.60 17.21 -4.65
CA GLN A 60 6.83 18.00 -4.54
C GLN A 60 6.78 19.04 -3.40
N LEU A 61 5.60 19.50 -3.02
CA LEU A 61 5.45 20.50 -1.96
C LEU A 61 5.37 19.89 -0.55
N GLN A 62 5.16 18.57 -0.42
CA GLN A 62 4.94 17.89 0.86
C GLN A 62 6.16 17.10 1.37
N HIS A 63 7.38 17.47 0.97
CA HIS A 63 8.62 16.80 1.38
C HIS A 63 8.86 16.74 2.91
N SER A 64 8.12 17.52 3.70
CA SER A 64 8.30 17.57 5.16
C SER A 64 7.63 16.42 5.92
N GLU A 65 6.67 15.71 5.31
CA GLU A 65 5.94 14.63 5.99
C GLU A 65 6.31 13.26 5.41
N PRO A 66 7.07 12.44 6.15
CA PRO A 66 7.44 11.10 5.71
C PRO A 66 6.21 10.22 5.49
N LEU A 67 6.28 9.33 4.50
CA LEU A 67 5.22 8.35 4.20
C LEU A 67 3.88 8.95 3.74
N SER A 68 3.79 10.26 3.47
CA SER A 68 2.52 10.95 3.19
C SER A 68 1.63 10.23 2.17
N ALA A 69 2.16 9.90 0.99
CA ALA A 69 1.43 9.19 -0.05
C ALA A 69 1.02 7.76 0.36
N ILE A 70 1.86 7.08 1.15
CA ILE A 70 1.61 5.71 1.62
C ILE A 70 0.50 5.74 2.67
N VAL A 71 0.63 6.61 3.69
CA VAL A 71 -0.36 6.78 4.74
C VAL A 71 -1.71 7.16 4.14
N SER A 72 -1.75 8.13 3.22
CA SER A 72 -2.99 8.54 2.56
C SER A 72 -3.66 7.38 1.81
N ALA A 73 -2.89 6.58 1.06
CA ALA A 73 -3.43 5.46 0.29
C ALA A 73 -4.08 4.38 1.18
N PHE A 74 -3.46 4.12 2.33
CA PHE A 74 -3.95 3.13 3.29
C PHE A 74 -5.08 3.66 4.15
N ASP A 75 -5.07 4.95 4.50
CA ASP A 75 -6.17 5.53 5.26
C ASP A 75 -7.46 5.53 4.45
N GLU A 76 -7.41 5.89 3.15
CA GLU A 76 -8.56 5.79 2.23
C GLU A 76 -9.10 4.35 2.13
N TYR A 77 -8.20 3.35 2.09
CA TYR A 77 -8.59 1.95 2.08
C TYR A 77 -9.36 1.54 3.35
N PHE A 78 -8.89 1.96 4.52
CA PHE A 78 -9.55 1.66 5.78
C PHE A 78 -10.83 2.46 5.98
N GLU A 79 -10.90 3.71 5.50
CA GLU A 79 -12.14 4.48 5.46
C GLU A 79 -13.21 3.77 4.61
N GLY A 80 -12.83 3.18 3.48
CA GLY A 80 -13.73 2.34 2.68
C GLY A 80 -14.24 1.11 3.44
N ILE A 81 -13.42 0.51 4.32
CA ILE A 81 -13.85 -0.60 5.19
C ILE A 81 -14.81 -0.10 6.27
N GLU A 82 -14.49 1.03 6.91
CA GLU A 82 -15.34 1.68 7.91
C GLU A 82 -16.76 1.92 7.36
N ASN A 83 -16.87 2.30 6.09
CA ASN A 83 -18.15 2.56 5.44
C ASN A 83 -18.85 1.33 4.83
N SER A 84 -18.25 0.13 4.94
CA SER A 84 -18.75 -1.09 4.30
C SER A 84 -19.63 -1.99 5.17
N GLY A 85 -19.86 -1.60 6.43
CA GLY A 85 -20.75 -2.26 7.38
C GLY A 85 -20.04 -3.06 8.49
N ASP A 86 -20.78 -3.35 9.55
CA ASP A 86 -20.23 -3.89 10.81
C ASP A 86 -19.48 -5.21 10.63
N GLU A 87 -19.98 -6.13 9.79
CA GLU A 87 -19.36 -7.43 9.57
C GLU A 87 -17.92 -7.29 9.05
N ARG A 88 -17.71 -6.43 8.05
CA ARG A 88 -16.39 -6.22 7.45
C ARG A 88 -15.44 -5.50 8.40
N ILE A 89 -15.95 -4.58 9.22
CA ILE A 89 -15.19 -3.94 10.31
C ILE A 89 -14.73 -5.00 11.31
N HIS A 90 -15.63 -5.87 11.77
CA HIS A 90 -15.32 -6.92 12.75
C HIS A 90 -14.27 -7.91 12.23
N LEU A 91 -14.42 -8.39 10.99
CA LEU A 91 -13.46 -9.29 10.36
C LEU A 91 -12.08 -8.63 10.18
N THR A 92 -12.06 -7.37 9.72
CA THR A 92 -10.81 -6.63 9.54
C THR A 92 -10.12 -6.38 10.88
N ARG A 93 -10.87 -5.94 11.91
CA ARG A 93 -10.36 -5.74 13.27
C ARG A 93 -9.70 -7.01 13.80
N ALA A 94 -10.41 -8.15 13.71
CA ALA A 94 -9.89 -9.42 14.21
C ALA A 94 -8.59 -9.82 13.48
N ALA A 95 -8.57 -9.74 12.15
CA ALA A 95 -7.40 -10.10 11.35
C ALA A 95 -6.17 -9.21 11.63
N ILE A 96 -6.38 -7.89 11.77
CA ILE A 96 -5.28 -6.96 12.06
C ILE A 96 -4.74 -7.15 13.47
N LEU A 97 -5.61 -7.25 14.49
CA LEU A 97 -5.18 -7.45 15.87
C LEU A 97 -4.46 -8.79 16.05
N GLU A 98 -4.92 -9.85 15.39
CA GLU A 98 -4.27 -11.17 15.39
C GLU A 98 -2.84 -11.09 14.83
N ALA A 99 -2.63 -10.37 13.73
CA ALA A 99 -1.30 -10.27 13.13
C ALA A 99 -0.37 -9.32 13.87
N THR A 100 -0.88 -8.16 14.28
CA THR A 100 -0.03 -7.05 14.75
C THR A 100 0.14 -7.04 16.26
N GLY A 101 -0.76 -7.68 17.02
CA GLY A 101 -0.70 -7.75 18.48
C GLY A 101 -0.47 -6.38 19.11
N ASP A 102 0.51 -6.31 20.00
CA ASP A 102 0.88 -5.07 20.70
C ASP A 102 1.40 -3.96 19.76
N CYS A 103 1.81 -4.31 18.53
CA CYS A 103 2.28 -3.33 17.55
C CYS A 103 1.12 -2.62 16.82
N ALA A 104 -0.13 -3.05 16.99
CA ALA A 104 -1.30 -2.44 16.38
C ALA A 104 -1.43 -0.94 16.70
N GLY A 105 -1.05 -0.54 17.91
CA GLY A 105 -1.09 0.86 18.36
C GLY A 105 -0.15 1.78 17.57
N VAL A 106 0.96 1.25 17.06
CA VAL A 106 1.88 2.02 16.21
C VAL A 106 1.21 2.38 14.89
N LEU A 107 0.44 1.44 14.31
CA LEU A 107 -0.31 1.69 13.07
C LEU A 107 -1.46 2.68 13.30
N ALA A 108 -2.17 2.54 14.43
CA ALA A 108 -3.31 3.39 14.78
C ALA A 108 -2.97 4.89 14.82
N VAL A 109 -1.76 5.21 15.27
CA VAL A 109 -1.26 6.60 15.37
C VAL A 109 -1.03 7.20 13.98
N SER A 110 -0.61 6.39 13.02
CA SER A 110 -0.28 6.84 11.66
C SER A 110 -1.42 6.64 10.65
N LEU A 111 -2.38 5.77 10.94
CA LEU A 111 -3.52 5.44 10.07
C LEU A 111 -4.83 5.65 10.87
N PRO A 112 -5.35 6.89 10.93
CA PRO A 112 -6.52 7.23 11.75
C PRO A 112 -7.75 6.34 11.48
N SER A 113 -8.04 6.04 10.22
CA SER A 113 -9.18 5.22 9.80
C SER A 113 -9.02 3.77 10.27
N LEU A 114 -7.79 3.24 10.25
CA LEU A 114 -7.49 1.95 10.89
C LEU A 114 -7.67 2.03 12.41
N GLY A 115 -7.24 3.12 13.04
CA GLY A 115 -7.43 3.37 14.47
C GLY A 115 -8.89 3.28 14.91
N LYS A 116 -9.83 3.80 14.10
CA LYS A 116 -11.28 3.66 14.36
C LYS A 116 -11.76 2.22 14.22
N ILE A 117 -11.24 1.47 13.25
CA ILE A 117 -11.58 0.05 13.05
C ILE A 117 -11.12 -0.76 14.26
N ILE A 118 -9.86 -0.63 14.69
CA ILE A 118 -9.31 -1.44 15.78
C ILE A 118 -9.70 -0.93 17.18
N GLY A 119 -10.10 0.33 17.30
CA GLY A 119 -10.58 0.94 18.54
C GLY A 119 -9.51 1.08 19.63
N SER A 120 -9.96 1.26 20.88
CA SER A 120 -9.11 1.42 22.07
C SER A 120 -8.38 0.13 22.52
N HIS A 121 -8.41 -0.93 21.71
CA HIS A 121 -7.76 -2.20 21.99
C HIS A 121 -6.23 -2.15 21.91
N CYS A 122 -5.67 -1.01 21.50
CA CYS A 122 -4.24 -0.84 21.34
C CYS A 122 -3.66 0.02 22.46
N THR A 123 -2.57 -0.45 23.06
CA THR A 123 -1.73 0.39 23.91
C THR A 123 -0.98 1.39 23.03
N VAL A 124 -1.04 2.67 23.40
CA VAL A 124 -0.19 3.68 22.77
C VAL A 124 1.27 3.29 23.07
N PRO A 125 2.13 3.15 22.06
CA PRO A 125 3.53 2.80 22.28
C PRO A 125 4.19 3.80 23.24
N ALA A 126 5.01 3.31 24.16
CA ALA A 126 5.86 4.18 24.97
C ALA A 126 6.69 5.09 24.06
N GLN A 127 6.97 6.33 24.51
CA GLN A 127 7.83 7.23 23.73
C GLN A 127 9.22 6.61 23.58
N VAL A 128 9.55 6.23 22.35
CA VAL A 128 10.83 5.67 21.94
C VAL A 128 11.54 6.63 21.00
N GLY A 129 12.84 6.41 20.78
CA GLY A 129 13.58 7.17 19.78
C GLY A 129 13.02 6.95 18.36
N VAL A 130 13.23 7.94 17.48
CA VAL A 130 12.68 7.97 16.11
C VAL A 130 12.97 6.68 15.32
N LYS A 131 14.20 6.16 15.38
CA LYS A 131 14.59 4.93 14.66
C LYS A 131 13.80 3.70 15.13
N GLU A 132 13.61 3.58 16.44
CA GLU A 132 12.86 2.47 17.03
C GLU A 132 11.37 2.56 16.66
N ALA A 133 10.79 3.77 16.69
CA ALA A 133 9.43 3.99 16.22
C ALA A 133 9.25 3.58 14.76
N GLN A 134 10.18 3.97 13.89
CA GLN A 134 10.17 3.59 12.47
C GLN A 134 10.27 2.07 12.26
N HIS A 135 11.16 1.38 12.98
CA HIS A 135 11.27 -0.08 12.87
C HIS A 135 10.00 -0.80 13.32
N ARG A 136 9.40 -0.36 14.43
CA ARG A 136 8.12 -0.92 14.91
C ARG A 136 7.00 -0.69 13.92
N PHE A 137 6.93 0.51 13.34
CA PHE A 137 5.96 0.82 12.30
C PHE A 137 6.16 -0.08 11.08
N GLU A 138 7.37 -0.15 10.53
CA GLU A 138 7.70 -0.97 9.36
C GLU A 138 7.35 -2.45 9.58
N TYR A 139 7.67 -2.99 10.76
CA TYR A 139 7.32 -4.36 11.14
C TYR A 139 5.80 -4.57 11.22
N ALA A 140 5.08 -3.70 11.94
CA ALA A 140 3.63 -3.77 12.06
C ALA A 140 2.93 -3.62 10.70
N PHE A 141 3.45 -2.74 9.84
CA PHE A 141 2.90 -2.45 8.53
C PHE A 141 3.02 -3.68 7.63
N ARG A 142 4.17 -4.36 7.61
CA ARG A 142 4.34 -5.64 6.90
C ARG A 142 3.35 -6.70 7.39
N LEU A 143 3.19 -6.85 8.70
CA LEU A 143 2.23 -7.81 9.28
C LEU A 143 0.79 -7.51 8.87
N MET A 144 0.41 -6.23 8.83
CA MET A 144 -0.89 -5.79 8.30
C MET A 144 -1.04 -6.16 6.82
N ILE A 145 -0.05 -5.88 5.97
CA ILE A 145 -0.11 -6.24 4.53
C ILE A 145 -0.32 -7.74 4.34
N ARG A 146 0.43 -8.58 5.07
CA ARG A 146 0.30 -10.04 5.01
C ARG A 146 -1.12 -10.54 5.30
N LYS A 147 -1.90 -9.80 6.11
CA LYS A 147 -3.29 -10.16 6.42
C LYS A 147 -4.32 -9.60 5.46
N ILE A 148 -4.13 -8.40 4.93
CA ILE A 148 -5.10 -7.82 3.99
C ILE A 148 -4.90 -8.35 2.57
N ALA A 149 -3.66 -8.65 2.17
CA ALA A 149 -3.33 -9.19 0.85
C ALA A 149 -3.47 -10.72 0.86
N THR A 150 -4.58 -11.20 0.32
CA THR A 150 -4.94 -12.63 0.34
C THR A 150 -5.44 -13.07 -1.04
N LEU A 151 -5.61 -14.38 -1.25
CA LEU A 151 -6.14 -14.89 -2.52
C LEU A 151 -7.55 -14.35 -2.82
N SER A 152 -8.38 -14.20 -1.78
CA SER A 152 -9.74 -13.64 -1.88
C SER A 152 -9.75 -12.11 -1.94
N ASN A 153 -8.65 -11.46 -1.57
CA ASN A 153 -8.49 -10.01 -1.61
C ASN A 153 -7.08 -9.64 -2.08
N PRO A 154 -6.75 -9.84 -3.36
CA PRO A 154 -5.45 -9.44 -3.89
C PRO A 154 -5.36 -7.91 -3.90
N VAL A 155 -4.19 -7.39 -3.54
CA VAL A 155 -3.97 -5.96 -3.31
C VAL A 155 -3.07 -5.39 -4.39
N VAL A 156 -3.49 -4.29 -5.00
CA VAL A 156 -2.64 -3.44 -5.84
C VAL A 156 -2.38 -2.14 -5.09
N PHE A 157 -1.11 -1.89 -4.79
CA PHE A 157 -0.64 -0.65 -4.19
C PHE A 157 0.08 0.20 -5.24
N PHE A 158 -0.52 1.32 -5.60
CA PHE A 158 -0.02 2.24 -6.61
C PHE A 158 0.49 3.54 -5.98
N LEU A 159 1.70 3.95 -6.37
CA LEU A 159 2.26 5.25 -6.02
C LEU A 159 2.68 6.00 -7.29
N ASP A 160 2.18 7.23 -7.42
CA ASP A 160 2.57 8.15 -8.49
C ASP A 160 3.63 9.15 -8.04
N ASP A 161 4.37 9.68 -9.01
CA ASP A 161 5.45 10.65 -8.82
C ASP A 161 6.53 10.21 -7.81
N LEU A 162 7.00 8.95 -7.90
CA LEU A 162 8.01 8.36 -7.00
C LEU A 162 9.33 9.14 -6.90
N GLN A 163 9.66 9.99 -7.88
CA GLN A 163 10.84 10.87 -7.78
C GLN A 163 10.78 11.83 -6.58
N TRP A 164 9.58 12.09 -6.04
CA TRP A 164 9.39 12.94 -4.86
C TRP A 164 9.35 12.16 -3.55
N ALA A 165 9.49 10.83 -3.59
CA ALA A 165 9.42 9.99 -2.41
C ALA A 165 10.61 10.25 -1.45
N ASP A 166 10.31 10.35 -0.16
CA ASP A 166 11.34 10.42 0.86
C ASP A 166 12.04 9.07 1.06
N SER A 167 13.24 9.10 1.68
CA SER A 167 14.05 7.90 1.88
C SER A 167 13.38 6.85 2.77
N TYR A 168 12.53 7.26 3.72
CA TYR A 168 11.81 6.35 4.59
C TYR A 168 10.66 5.66 3.84
N SER A 169 9.94 6.39 2.97
CA SER A 169 8.97 5.81 2.03
C SER A 169 9.60 4.76 1.13
N LEU A 170 10.73 5.05 0.50
CA LEU A 170 11.44 4.11 -0.37
C LEU A 170 11.92 2.87 0.41
N ARG A 171 12.37 3.05 1.66
CA ARG A 171 12.74 1.91 2.53
C ARG A 171 11.53 1.03 2.84
N LEU A 172 10.39 1.62 3.19
CA LEU A 172 9.18 0.86 3.48
C LEU A 172 8.69 0.11 2.24
N ILE A 173 8.66 0.75 1.06
CA ILE A 173 8.31 0.09 -0.21
C ILE A 173 9.23 -1.10 -0.46
N THR A 174 10.55 -0.91 -0.28
CA THR A 174 11.54 -1.99 -0.44
C THR A 174 11.28 -3.14 0.53
N ALA A 175 10.99 -2.83 1.80
CA ALA A 175 10.68 -3.83 2.81
C ALA A 175 9.40 -4.62 2.48
N LEU A 176 8.40 -3.99 1.87
CA LEU A 176 7.17 -4.65 1.42
C LEU A 176 7.42 -5.58 0.23
N VAL A 177 8.12 -5.10 -0.80
CA VAL A 177 8.31 -5.89 -2.03
C VAL A 177 9.32 -7.03 -1.90
N THR A 178 10.16 -6.98 -0.87
CA THR A 178 11.15 -8.03 -0.56
C THR A 178 10.68 -9.02 0.51
N ASP A 179 9.52 -8.78 1.12
CA ASP A 179 8.95 -9.68 2.12
C ASP A 179 8.30 -10.90 1.46
N VAL A 180 8.96 -12.05 1.56
CA VAL A 180 8.51 -13.32 0.99
C VAL A 180 7.22 -13.87 1.61
N GLU A 181 6.82 -13.37 2.78
CA GLU A 181 5.57 -13.76 3.42
C GLU A 181 4.38 -12.91 2.95
N ILE A 182 4.63 -11.77 2.30
CA ILE A 182 3.60 -11.01 1.61
C ILE A 182 3.29 -11.72 0.28
N LYS A 183 2.01 -12.02 0.08
CA LYS A 183 1.48 -12.72 -1.10
C LYS A 183 0.32 -11.94 -1.67
N HIS A 184 0.01 -12.16 -2.94
CA HIS A 184 -1.13 -11.52 -3.61
C HIS A 184 -1.07 -9.99 -3.56
N PHE A 185 0.14 -9.47 -3.58
CA PHE A 185 0.44 -8.05 -3.51
C PHE A 185 1.16 -7.62 -4.78
N LEU A 186 0.70 -6.54 -5.38
CA LEU A 186 1.33 -5.90 -6.51
C LEU A 186 1.66 -4.46 -6.15
N PHE A 187 2.93 -4.10 -6.24
CA PHE A 187 3.34 -2.71 -6.20
C PHE A 187 3.47 -2.14 -7.62
N ILE A 188 2.85 -0.98 -7.87
CA ILE A 188 3.00 -0.22 -9.10
C ILE A 188 3.57 1.16 -8.76
N GLY A 189 4.68 1.52 -9.40
CA GLY A 189 5.33 2.81 -9.22
C GLY A 189 5.45 3.59 -10.53
N CYS A 190 5.07 4.86 -10.53
CA CYS A 190 5.31 5.77 -11.66
C CYS A 190 6.44 6.75 -11.33
N PHE A 191 7.38 6.95 -12.25
CA PHE A 191 8.45 7.94 -12.10
C PHE A 191 8.88 8.55 -13.44
N ARG A 192 9.62 9.66 -13.37
CA ARG A 192 10.07 10.44 -14.54
C ARG A 192 11.38 9.90 -15.11
N ASP A 193 11.60 10.15 -16.40
CA ASP A 193 12.84 9.79 -17.10
C ASP A 193 14.05 10.61 -16.68
N ASP A 194 13.83 11.82 -16.16
CA ASP A 194 14.80 12.93 -16.18
C ASP A 194 15.68 13.08 -14.93
N GLU A 195 15.88 12.01 -14.16
CA GLU A 195 16.79 12.03 -13.01
C GLU A 195 17.78 10.86 -13.09
N VAL A 196 18.95 11.14 -13.67
CA VAL A 196 20.21 10.42 -13.45
C VAL A 196 21.27 11.44 -13.07
#